data_AF-A0A6L5YSG6-F1
#
_entry.id   AF-A0A6L5YSG6-F1
#
_cell.length_a   1.000
_cell.length_b   1.000
_cell.length_c   1.000
_cell.angle_alpha   90.00
_cell.angle_beta   90.00
_cell.angle_gamma   90.00
#
_symmetry.space_group_name_H-M   'P 1'
#
loop_
_entity.id
_entity.type
_entity.pdbx_description
1 polymer ?
#
loop_
_entity_poly.entity_id
_entity_poly.type
_entity_poly.pdbx_seq_one_letter_code
_entity_poly.pdbx_strand_id
1 'polypeptide(L)'
;MIADKIKNARTIKKLTQEQVAEDLNVSRQTISNWENGKSLPDIVSIIRMSELYDLSLDELLKGDATLLNKIERDMKVAKAENNVIKFAWISIVIGVVMIILGNVFDGNPFIDFISAALPWVLLGLMVLFAILYLNKENDN
;
A
#
# COMPACT_ATOMS: atom_id res chain seq x y z
N MET A 1 15.49 -20.05 1.07
CA MET A 1 14.54 -18.92 1.24
C MET A 1 15.32 -17.62 1.00
N ILE A 2 14.66 -16.46 0.90
CA ILE A 2 15.37 -15.19 0.68
C ILE A 2 16.38 -14.87 1.78
N ALA A 3 16.09 -15.26 3.02
CA ALA A 3 16.97 -15.07 4.18
C ALA A 3 18.37 -15.65 3.92
N ASP A 4 18.40 -16.87 3.38
CA ASP A 4 19.66 -17.54 3.00
C ASP A 4 20.36 -16.82 1.86
N LYS A 5 19.61 -16.35 0.86
CA LYS A 5 20.17 -15.64 -0.29
C LYS A 5 20.80 -14.30 0.11
N ILE A 6 20.14 -13.52 0.98
CA ILE A 6 20.68 -12.26 1.51
C ILE A 6 21.97 -12.53 2.26
N LYS A 7 21.96 -13.51 3.18
CA LYS A 7 23.13 -13.88 3.98
C LYS A 7 24.28 -14.34 3.09
N ASN A 8 24.01 -15.17 2.09
CA ASN A 8 25.01 -15.67 1.15
C ASN A 8 25.57 -14.56 0.26
N ALA A 9 24.73 -13.67 -0.26
CA ALA A 9 25.16 -12.54 -1.08
C ALA A 9 26.08 -11.60 -0.28
N ARG A 10 25.71 -11.29 0.98
CA ARG A 10 26.53 -10.50 1.89
C ARG A 10 27.89 -11.15 2.13
N THR A 11 27.94 -12.45 2.43
CA THR A 11 29.20 -13.14 2.71
C THR A 11 30.10 -13.24 1.48
N ILE A 12 29.53 -13.43 0.28
CA ILE A 12 30.27 -13.41 -1.00
C ILE A 12 30.92 -12.05 -1.24
N LYS A 13 30.20 -10.95 -0.96
CA LYS A 13 30.73 -9.59 -1.03
C LYS A 13 31.64 -9.22 0.15
N LYS A 14 31.82 -10.12 1.13
CA LYS A 14 32.63 -9.93 2.34
C LYS A 14 32.20 -8.74 3.20
N LEU A 15 30.92 -8.41 3.18
CA LEU A 15 30.35 -7.32 3.97
C LEU A 15 29.91 -7.82 5.35
N THR A 16 30.05 -6.96 6.35
CA THR A 16 29.46 -7.18 7.68
C THR A 16 27.98 -6.78 7.67
N GLN A 17 27.20 -7.28 8.64
CA GLN A 17 25.81 -6.84 8.79
C GLN A 17 25.71 -5.34 9.09
N GLU A 18 26.74 -4.74 9.72
CA GLU A 18 26.79 -3.31 9.99
C GLU A 18 26.95 -2.52 8.69
N GLN A 19 27.91 -2.90 7.84
CA GLN A 19 28.14 -2.23 6.56
C GLN A 19 26.91 -2.28 5.65
N VAL A 20 26.27 -3.45 5.54
CA VAL A 20 25.02 -3.57 4.78
C VAL A 20 23.91 -2.70 5.38
N ALA A 21 23.83 -2.61 6.71
CA ALA A 21 22.85 -1.77 7.37
C ALA A 21 23.07 -0.28 7.06
N GLU A 22 24.32 0.16 7.09
CA GLU A 22 24.72 1.52 6.69
C GLU A 22 24.38 1.79 5.21
N ASP A 23 24.78 0.89 4.30
CA ASP A 23 24.55 1.04 2.85
C ASP A 23 23.05 1.08 2.50
N LEU A 24 22.23 0.27 3.20
CA LEU A 24 20.79 0.21 2.97
C LEU A 24 19.99 1.23 3.79
N ASN A 25 20.66 1.98 4.67
CA ASN A 25 20.08 2.93 5.62
C ASN A 25 18.99 2.30 6.51
N VAL A 26 19.32 1.16 7.13
CA VAL A 26 18.48 0.44 8.10
C VAL A 26 19.30 0.08 9.34
N SER A 27 18.65 -0.43 10.39
CA SER A 27 19.40 -0.90 11.56
C SER A 27 20.10 -2.24 11.29
N ARG A 28 21.26 -2.48 11.92
CA ARG A 28 21.92 -3.79 11.93
C ARG A 28 20.99 -4.92 12.37
N GLN A 29 20.10 -4.65 13.34
CA GLN A 29 19.09 -5.61 13.80
C GLN A 29 18.11 -5.98 12.69
N THR A 30 17.76 -5.04 11.81
CA THR A 30 16.91 -5.27 10.63
C THR A 30 17.58 -6.28 9.69
N ILE A 31 18.86 -6.08 9.36
CA ILE A 31 19.63 -7.01 8.52
C ILE A 31 19.69 -8.40 9.17
N SER A 32 19.97 -8.47 10.48
CA SER A 32 19.97 -9.74 11.22
C SER A 32 18.61 -10.42 11.18
N ASN A 33 17.52 -9.68 11.32
CA ASN A 33 16.17 -10.25 11.25
C ASN A 33 15.85 -10.81 9.86
N TRP A 34 16.25 -10.13 8.79
CA TRP A 34 16.09 -10.62 7.42
C TRP A 34 16.90 -11.89 7.15
N GLU A 35 18.17 -11.91 7.55
CA GLU A 35 19.06 -13.08 7.37
C GLU A 35 18.64 -14.31 8.19
N ASN A 36 17.86 -14.11 9.25
CA ASN A 36 17.33 -15.18 10.09
C ASN A 36 15.84 -15.48 9.81
N GLY A 37 15.24 -14.86 8.78
CA GLY A 37 13.84 -15.08 8.41
C GLY A 37 12.81 -14.59 9.43
N LYS A 38 13.21 -13.74 10.39
CA LYS A 38 12.31 -13.17 11.41
C LYS A 38 11.41 -12.08 10.85
N SER A 39 11.85 -11.41 9.79
CA SER A 39 11.07 -10.43 9.03
C SER A 39 11.47 -10.48 7.56
N LEU A 40 10.63 -9.94 6.69
CA LEU A 40 10.90 -9.83 5.26
C LEU A 40 11.29 -8.38 4.90
N PRO A 41 12.25 -8.19 3.99
CA PRO A 41 12.55 -6.86 3.44
C PRO A 41 11.39 -6.34 2.59
N ASP A 42 11.28 -5.02 2.47
CA ASP A 42 10.38 -4.38 1.51
C ASP A 42 10.97 -4.34 0.10
N ILE A 43 10.16 -3.96 -0.88
CA ILE A 43 10.58 -3.93 -2.28
C ILE A 43 11.76 -2.98 -2.54
N VAL A 44 11.82 -1.84 -1.83
CA VAL A 44 12.89 -0.85 -1.99
C VAL A 44 14.21 -1.42 -1.47
N SER A 45 14.18 -2.09 -0.33
CA SER A 45 15.33 -2.78 0.27
C SER A 45 15.81 -3.91 -0.63
N ILE A 46 14.90 -4.66 -1.27
CA ILE A 46 15.23 -5.71 -2.25
C ILE A 46 15.94 -5.12 -3.47
N ILE A 47 15.45 -4.00 -4.01
CA ILE A 47 16.10 -3.30 -5.14
C ILE A 47 17.50 -2.83 -4.75
N ARG A 48 17.64 -2.16 -3.60
CA ARG A 48 18.96 -1.72 -3.11
C ARG A 48 19.92 -2.87 -2.85
N MET A 49 19.42 -4.00 -2.32
CA MET A 49 20.23 -5.21 -2.16
C MET A 49 20.67 -5.78 -3.51
N SER A 50 19.81 -5.72 -4.54
CA SER A 50 20.17 -6.17 -5.89
C SER A 50 21.35 -5.38 -6.46
N GLU A 51 21.36 -4.06 -6.23
CA GLU A 51 22.45 -3.16 -6.61
C GLU A 51 23.71 -3.40 -5.77
N LEU A 52 23.57 -3.45 -4.43
CA LEU A 52 24.68 -3.65 -3.49
C LEU A 52 25.39 -4.99 -3.73
N TYR A 53 24.63 -6.05 -4.02
CA TYR A 53 25.16 -7.39 -4.21
C TYR A 53 25.46 -7.74 -5.66
N ASP A 54 25.17 -6.85 -6.62
CA ASP A 54 25.33 -7.11 -8.05
C ASP A 54 24.61 -8.40 -8.48
N LEU A 55 23.36 -8.53 -8.05
CA LEU A 55 22.48 -9.66 -8.33
C LEU A 55 21.23 -9.16 -9.02
N SER A 56 20.68 -9.94 -9.94
CA SER A 56 19.37 -9.63 -10.51
C SER A 56 18.26 -9.85 -9.47
N LEU A 57 17.15 -9.11 -9.64
CA LEU A 57 15.95 -9.33 -8.82
C LEU A 57 15.42 -10.76 -8.93
N ASP A 58 15.51 -11.38 -10.12
CA ASP A 58 15.13 -12.79 -10.29
C ASP A 58 16.01 -13.69 -9.40
N GLU A 59 17.32 -13.52 -9.41
CA GLU A 59 18.22 -14.32 -8.56
C GLU A 59 17.92 -14.15 -7.08
N LEU A 60 17.59 -12.93 -6.65
CA LEU A 60 17.26 -12.65 -5.25
C LEU A 60 15.88 -13.22 -4.85
N LEU A 61 14.88 -13.18 -5.74
CA LEU A 61 13.47 -13.51 -5.44
C LEU A 61 13.03 -14.93 -5.83
N LYS A 62 13.68 -15.56 -6.80
CA LYS A 62 13.25 -16.83 -7.40
C LYS A 62 13.11 -17.94 -6.36
N GLY A 63 11.94 -18.59 -6.34
CA GLY A 63 11.64 -19.69 -5.41
C GLY A 63 11.24 -19.25 -4.00
N ASP A 64 11.04 -17.96 -3.73
CA ASP A 64 10.46 -17.47 -2.48
C ASP A 64 9.00 -17.00 -2.69
N ALA A 65 8.07 -17.96 -2.62
CA ALA A 65 6.65 -17.69 -2.82
C ALA A 65 6.08 -16.75 -1.75
N THR A 66 6.61 -16.78 -0.53
CA THR A 66 6.14 -15.93 0.56
C THR A 66 6.42 -14.45 0.31
N LEU A 67 7.59 -14.12 -0.23
CA LEU A 67 7.88 -12.75 -0.63
C LEU A 67 7.09 -12.27 -1.83
N LEU A 68 6.95 -13.12 -2.86
CA LEU A 68 6.18 -12.76 -4.05
C LEU A 68 4.73 -12.44 -3.68
N ASN A 69 4.12 -13.26 -2.82
CA ASN A 69 2.78 -13.02 -2.30
C ASN A 69 2.71 -11.72 -1.48
N LYS A 70 3.73 -11.42 -0.67
CA LYS A 70 3.79 -10.16 0.08
C LYS A 70 3.87 -8.95 -0.86
N ILE A 71 4.73 -8.98 -1.86
CA ILE A 71 4.87 -7.89 -2.85
C ILE A 71 3.56 -7.72 -3.62
N GLU A 72 2.91 -8.81 -4.04
CA GLU A 72 1.61 -8.75 -4.70
C GLU A 72 0.54 -8.13 -3.80
N ARG A 73 0.52 -8.48 -2.51
CA ARG A 73 -0.40 -7.88 -1.53
C ARG A 73 -0.11 -6.39 -1.35
N ASP A 74 1.14 -6.01 -1.08
CA ASP A 74 1.54 -4.60 -0.89
C ASP A 74 1.17 -3.75 -2.12
N MET A 75 1.30 -4.28 -3.34
CA MET A 75 0.86 -3.61 -4.58
C MET A 75 -0.66 -3.51 -4.72
N LYS A 76 -1.42 -4.54 -4.29
CA LYS A 76 -2.89 -4.51 -4.30
C LYS A 76 -3.42 -3.46 -3.32
N VAL A 77 -2.84 -3.37 -2.12
CA VAL A 77 -3.15 -2.34 -1.11
C VAL A 77 -2.88 -0.94 -1.67
N ALA A 78 -1.70 -0.70 -2.23
CA ALA A 78 -1.37 0.63 -2.78
C ALA A 78 -2.32 1.05 -3.93
N LYS A 79 -2.73 0.10 -4.78
CA LYS A 79 -3.69 0.35 -5.86
C LYS A 79 -5.10 0.63 -5.32
N ALA A 80 -5.47 -0.05 -4.24
CA ALA A 80 -6.72 0.12 -3.54
C ALA A 80 -6.90 1.54 -2.99
N GLU A 81 -5.92 2.00 -2.22
CA GLU A 81 -5.95 3.29 -1.54
C GLU A 81 -6.17 4.43 -2.55
N ASN A 82 -5.51 4.36 -3.70
CA ASN A 82 -5.66 5.35 -4.75
C ASN A 82 -7.07 5.39 -5.35
N ASN A 83 -7.73 4.23 -5.51
CA ASN A 83 -9.10 4.18 -6.02
C ASN A 83 -10.11 4.70 -4.99
N VAL A 84 -9.96 4.34 -3.72
CA VAL A 84 -10.83 4.85 -2.64
C VAL A 84 -10.72 6.38 -2.54
N ILE A 85 -9.50 6.93 -2.58
CA ILE A 85 -9.27 8.38 -2.57
C ILE A 85 -9.93 9.07 -3.78
N LYS A 86 -9.83 8.48 -4.98
CA LYS A 86 -10.49 9.03 -6.18
C LYS A 86 -12.01 9.06 -6.05
N PHE A 87 -12.63 7.99 -5.55
CA PHE A 87 -14.09 7.95 -5.34
C PHE A 87 -14.55 8.98 -4.30
N ALA A 88 -13.79 9.16 -3.22
CA ALA A 88 -14.07 10.17 -2.21
C ALA A 88 -14.09 11.59 -2.82
N TRP A 89 -13.09 11.93 -3.63
CA TRP A 89 -13.07 13.22 -4.33
C TRP A 89 -14.26 13.43 -5.27
N ILE A 90 -14.66 12.40 -6.04
CA ILE A 90 -15.83 12.48 -6.92
C ILE A 90 -17.11 12.75 -6.14
N SER A 91 -17.33 12.04 -5.03
CA SER A 91 -18.52 12.25 -4.20
C SER A 91 -18.57 13.62 -3.53
N ILE A 92 -17.42 14.16 -3.12
CA ILE A 92 -17.33 15.53 -2.57
C ILE A 92 -17.75 16.53 -3.66
N VAL A 93 -17.21 16.39 -4.87
CA VAL A 93 -17.56 17.27 -6.01
C VAL A 93 -19.06 17.19 -6.33
N ILE A 94 -19.63 15.98 -6.38
CA ILE A 94 -21.08 15.78 -6.62
C ILE A 94 -21.90 16.45 -5.52
N GLY A 95 -21.53 16.30 -4.26
CA GLY A 95 -22.22 16.92 -3.13
C GLY A 95 -22.22 18.45 -3.21
N VAL A 96 -21.06 19.05 -3.52
CA VAL A 96 -20.93 20.50 -3.70
C VAL A 96 -21.78 21.01 -4.86
N VAL A 97 -21.76 20.30 -6.00
CA VAL A 97 -22.59 20.66 -7.17
C VAL A 97 -24.08 20.60 -6.84
N MET A 98 -24.52 19.58 -6.09
CA MET A 98 -25.92 19.44 -5.67
C MET A 98 -26.37 20.56 -4.74
N ILE A 99 -25.51 21.01 -3.81
CA ILE A 99 -25.81 22.15 -2.93
C ILE A 99 -25.99 23.43 -3.77
N ILE A 100 -25.11 23.66 -4.75
CA ILE A 100 -25.19 24.83 -5.63
C ILE A 100 -26.48 24.79 -6.47
N LEU A 101 -26.82 23.62 -7.03
CA LEU A 101 -28.04 23.45 -7.81
C LEU A 101 -29.31 23.62 -6.96
N GLY A 102 -29.30 23.16 -5.71
CA GLY A 102 -30.42 23.38 -4.77
C GLY A 102 -30.80 24.85 -4.68
N ASN A 103 -29.81 25.72 -4.45
CA ASN A 103 -30.03 27.17 -4.36
C ASN A 103 -30.56 27.81 -5.66
N VAL A 104 -30.37 27.18 -6.83
CA VAL A 104 -30.88 27.69 -8.12
C VAL A 104 -32.36 27.37 -8.31
N PHE A 105 -32.85 26.31 -7.66
CA PHE A 105 -34.23 25.83 -7.76
C PHE A 105 -35.02 26.00 -6.45
N ASP A 106 -34.64 27.02 -5.66
CA ASP A 106 -35.25 27.36 -4.37
C ASP A 106 -36.79 27.47 -4.49
N GLY A 107 -37.48 26.82 -3.54
CA GLY A 107 -38.95 26.83 -3.45
C GLY A 107 -39.64 25.57 -3.97
N ASN A 108 -38.89 24.57 -4.43
CA ASN A 108 -39.41 23.22 -4.66
C ASN A 108 -39.08 22.30 -3.47
N PRO A 109 -40.07 21.94 -2.62
CA PRO A 109 -39.83 21.14 -1.42
C PRO A 109 -39.18 19.78 -1.69
N PHE A 110 -39.39 19.21 -2.88
CA PHE A 110 -38.75 17.96 -3.28
C PHE A 110 -37.25 18.16 -3.57
N ILE A 111 -36.87 19.24 -4.24
CA ILE A 111 -35.46 19.54 -4.56
C ILE A 111 -34.70 19.94 -3.29
N ASP A 112 -35.33 20.71 -2.40
CA ASP A 112 -34.75 21.10 -1.11
C ASP A 112 -34.46 19.87 -0.23
N PHE A 113 -35.39 18.91 -0.22
CA PHE A 113 -35.19 17.64 0.49
C PHE A 113 -34.02 16.82 -0.11
N ILE A 114 -33.99 16.66 -1.44
CA ILE A 114 -32.95 15.86 -2.11
C ILE A 114 -31.57 16.51 -1.96
N SER A 115 -31.46 17.82 -2.14
CA SER A 115 -30.19 18.54 -2.02
C SER A 115 -29.61 18.50 -0.60
N ALA A 116 -30.48 18.50 0.42
CA ALA A 116 -30.08 18.35 1.82
C ALA A 116 -29.73 16.90 2.20
N ALA A 117 -30.47 15.89 1.72
CA ALA A 117 -30.31 14.51 2.14
C ALA A 117 -29.24 13.73 1.35
N LEU A 118 -29.13 13.96 0.05
CA LEU A 118 -28.26 13.17 -0.84
C LEU A 118 -26.77 13.20 -0.47
N PRO A 119 -26.18 14.34 -0.05
CA PRO A 119 -24.77 14.37 0.36
C PRO A 119 -24.48 13.44 1.55
N TRP A 120 -25.38 13.37 2.54
CA TRP A 120 -25.22 12.50 3.71
C TRP A 120 -25.37 11.02 3.37
N VAL A 121 -26.29 10.68 2.45
CA VAL A 121 -26.45 9.30 1.96
C VAL A 121 -25.21 8.85 1.19
N LEU A 122 -24.67 9.71 0.31
CA LEU A 122 -23.44 9.42 -0.44
C LEU A 122 -22.24 9.26 0.49
N LEU A 123 -22.11 10.11 1.52
CA LEU A 123 -21.09 9.99 2.55
C LEU A 123 -21.20 8.65 3.29
N GLY A 124 -22.41 8.27 3.71
CA GLY A 124 -22.67 7.01 4.40
C GLY A 124 -22.31 5.78 3.55
N LEU A 125 -22.71 5.78 2.26
CA LEU A 125 -22.35 4.72 1.33
C LEU A 125 -20.84 4.63 1.09
N MET A 126 -20.15 5.77 1.02
CA MET A 126 -18.69 5.81 0.88
C MET A 126 -17.98 5.22 2.09
N VAL A 127 -18.40 5.60 3.30
CA VAL A 127 -17.84 5.06 4.55
C VAL A 127 -18.07 3.55 4.63
N LEU A 128 -19.28 3.08 4.31
CA LEU A 128 -19.60 1.66 4.29
C LEU A 128 -18.75 0.89 3.26
N PHE A 129 -18.59 1.45 2.06
CA PHE A 129 -17.72 0.87 1.03
C PHE A 129 -16.25 0.81 1.51
N ALA A 130 -15.74 1.87 2.13
CA ALA A 130 -14.38 1.89 2.68
C ALA A 130 -14.19 0.82 3.77
N ILE A 131 -15.15 0.65 4.69
CA ILE A 131 -15.11 -0.39 5.72
C ILE A 131 -15.10 -1.79 5.10
N LEU A 132 -15.98 -2.05 4.13
CA LEU A 132 -16.03 -3.34 3.44
C LEU A 132 -14.74 -3.62 2.67
N TYR A 133 -14.16 -2.58 2.07
CA TYR A 133 -12.90 -2.69 1.35
C TYR A 133 -11.74 -3.07 2.29
N LEU A 134 -11.61 -2.35 3.41
CA LEU A 134 -10.58 -2.62 4.42
C LEU A 134 -10.72 -4.00 5.06
N ASN A 135 -11.96 -4.46 5.31
CA ASN A 135 -12.19 -5.81 5.83
C ASN A 135 -11.79 -6.90 4.84
N LYS A 136 -12.06 -6.72 3.54
CA LYS A 136 -11.66 -7.69 2.50
C LYS A 136 -10.13 -7.82 2.38
N GLU A 137 -9.39 -6.79 2.77
CA GLU A 137 -7.92 -6.79 2.74
C GLU A 137 -7.32 -7.49 3.96
N ASN A 138 -8.00 -7.46 5.12
CA ASN A 138 -7.56 -8.15 6.33
C ASN A 138 -7.77 -9.67 6.31
N ASP A 139 -8.71 -10.17 5.51
CA ASP A 139 -9.04 -11.60 5.39
C ASP A 139 -8.21 -12.36 4.32
N ASN A 140 -7.34 -11.67 3.56
CA ASN A 140 -6.48 -12.28 2.51
C ASN A 140 -5.00 -12.28 2.89
#